data_AF-F6H165-F1
#
_entry.id   AF-F6H165-F1
#
_cell.length_a   1.000
_cell.length_b   1.000
_cell.length_c   1.000
_cell.angle_alpha   90.00
_cell.angle_beta   90.00
_cell.angle_gamma   90.00
#
_symmetry.space_group_name_H-M   'P 1'
#
loop_
_entity.id
_entity.type
_entity.pdbx_description
1 polymer ?
#
loop_
_entity_poly.entity_id
_entity_poly.type
_entity_poly.pdbx_seq_one_letter_code
_entity_poly.pdbx_strand_id
1 'polypeptide(L)'
;MSKNKEVKKGTRSTRSSEKRSNSGIWTDAYKMLQTSSMKQSSTPSLIRCSICGVSPNSFKILSNDPVKDKVDLDSTTSEVINSHEGASAFVFFKTRYAAVVASQVLQSSNPMLWVTDLAPEPHDVYWSNLCIPYKQLWIRRITTLLAAIVFMFLFLLPVTFVQGLTQLEQLQQTFPFLRGILKKTIVSQVVTGYLPSVILILFLYTVPPTMMLFSAVEGSISRSGRKKSACCKILYFTIWNVFFVNVFSGSLISQWSVFSSVKDLPTELARAVPTQASFFMTYVLTSGWASMSFEVVQVFALLCNYFTRFILKKDPSNETLSFPYHTEIPKALLFGLLGFTCSILAPLILPILLVYFFLAYLVYRNQIINVYISKYESGGKFWPIVHNTTIFSLVLAQIIAIGVFGLKRSPVPSGFTIPLVIGTLLFNEYCRQRFRPIFENHAATVLIEMDRQDERNGRMEQIHHQLHSAYHQPKRTSQDSSKGERSNHSEDGDSIQDPEDLKPGKASTQVNKS
;
A
#
# COMPACT_ATOMS: atom_id res chain seq x y z
N MET A 1 51.28 -37.50 -43.44
CA MET A 1 50.37 -36.39 -43.84
C MET A 1 49.00 -36.65 -43.21
N SER A 2 48.79 -36.45 -41.91
CA SER A 2 48.54 -35.19 -41.18
C SER A 2 47.29 -34.42 -41.64
N LYS A 3 46.13 -34.78 -41.05
CA LYS A 3 44.95 -33.91 -40.89
C LYS A 3 44.10 -34.45 -39.73
N ASN A 4 44.44 -34.05 -38.50
CA ASN A 4 43.50 -33.97 -37.37
C ASN A 4 44.21 -33.36 -36.15
N LYS A 5 44.29 -32.02 -36.08
CA LYS A 5 44.78 -31.32 -34.88
C LYS A 5 44.44 -29.82 -34.86
N GLU A 6 43.17 -29.43 -34.99
CA GLU A 6 42.82 -28.00 -34.84
C GLU A 6 41.38 -27.72 -34.38
N VAL A 7 40.89 -28.37 -33.31
CA VAL A 7 39.60 -28.00 -32.67
C VAL A 7 39.65 -28.01 -31.13
N LYS A 8 40.83 -27.87 -30.50
CA LYS A 8 40.94 -28.00 -29.02
C LYS A 8 41.65 -26.87 -28.26
N LYS A 9 41.78 -25.67 -28.84
CA LYS A 9 42.37 -24.49 -28.15
C LYS A 9 41.41 -23.34 -27.83
N GLY A 10 40.16 -23.35 -28.31
CA GLY A 10 39.20 -22.24 -28.07
C GLY A 10 38.43 -22.30 -26.75
N THR A 11 38.26 -23.47 -26.13
CA THR A 11 37.25 -23.67 -25.07
C THR A 11 37.80 -23.53 -23.64
N ARG A 12 39.12 -23.34 -23.46
CA ARG A 12 39.74 -23.23 -22.12
C ARG A 12 39.95 -21.78 -21.65
N SER A 13 39.97 -20.81 -22.59
CA SER A 13 40.13 -19.37 -22.28
C SER A 13 38.83 -18.72 -21.82
N THR A 14 37.70 -19.09 -22.42
CA THR A 14 36.36 -18.57 -22.07
C THR A 14 35.90 -19.02 -20.68
N ARG A 15 36.17 -20.27 -20.30
CA ARG A 15 35.79 -20.80 -18.97
C ARG A 15 36.62 -20.22 -17.81
N SER A 16 37.82 -19.69 -18.09
CA SER A 16 38.68 -19.03 -17.09
C SER A 16 38.38 -17.54 -16.95
N SER A 17 37.96 -16.86 -18.03
CA SER A 17 37.50 -15.46 -17.99
C SER A 17 36.11 -15.34 -17.38
N GLU A 18 35.22 -16.30 -17.63
CA GLU A 18 33.85 -16.31 -17.08
C GLU A 18 33.83 -16.69 -15.58
N LYS A 19 34.74 -17.55 -15.11
CA LYS A 19 34.94 -17.82 -13.68
C LYS A 19 35.57 -16.64 -12.92
N ARG A 20 36.49 -15.88 -13.54
CA ARG A 20 37.05 -14.64 -12.96
C ARG A 20 36.02 -13.49 -12.95
N SER A 21 35.13 -13.43 -13.94
CA SER A 21 34.06 -12.44 -14.00
C SER A 21 32.99 -12.70 -12.93
N ASN A 22 32.54 -13.95 -12.75
CA ASN A 22 31.57 -14.28 -11.70
C ASN A 22 32.14 -14.16 -10.28
N SER A 23 33.42 -14.49 -10.03
CA SER A 23 34.02 -14.24 -8.71
C SER A 23 34.11 -12.75 -8.39
N GLY A 24 34.40 -11.91 -9.40
CA GLY A 24 34.43 -10.45 -9.29
C GLY A 24 33.07 -9.87 -8.92
N ILE A 25 31.99 -10.36 -9.54
CA ILE A 25 30.62 -9.89 -9.30
C ILE A 25 30.16 -10.19 -7.86
N TRP A 26 30.48 -11.37 -7.31
CA TRP A 26 30.15 -11.70 -5.92
C TRP A 26 31.02 -10.95 -4.92
N THR A 27 32.30 -10.70 -5.21
CA THR A 27 33.15 -9.86 -4.35
C THR A 27 32.77 -8.38 -4.40
N ASP A 28 32.27 -7.89 -5.54
CA ASP A 28 31.78 -6.52 -5.69
C ASP A 28 30.39 -6.35 -5.06
N ALA A 29 29.53 -7.37 -5.12
CA ALA A 29 28.27 -7.41 -4.38
C ALA A 29 28.52 -7.47 -2.85
N TYR A 30 29.53 -8.21 -2.40
CA TYR A 30 29.91 -8.28 -0.98
C TYR A 30 30.54 -6.96 -0.49
N LYS A 31 31.40 -6.32 -1.30
CA LYS A 31 31.94 -4.97 -1.01
C LYS A 31 30.87 -3.88 -1.07
N MET A 32 29.86 -4.01 -1.93
CA MET A 32 28.70 -3.11 -1.96
C MET A 32 27.81 -3.30 -0.73
N LEU A 33 27.62 -4.54 -0.26
CA LEU A 33 26.92 -4.82 0.99
C LEU A 33 27.69 -4.29 2.22
N GLN A 34 29.02 -4.40 2.24
CA GLN A 34 29.87 -3.84 3.30
C GLN A 34 29.89 -2.30 3.32
N THR A 35 29.90 -1.65 2.16
CA THR A 35 29.83 -0.18 2.08
C THR A 35 28.45 0.37 2.43
N SER A 36 27.37 -0.38 2.20
CA SER A 36 26.05 -0.08 2.77
C SER A 36 25.94 -0.36 4.28
N SER A 37 26.81 -1.21 4.83
CA SER A 37 26.89 -1.47 6.28
C SER A 37 27.72 -0.42 7.04
N MET A 38 28.69 0.22 6.38
CA MET A 38 29.60 1.21 7.01
C MET A 38 29.24 2.70 6.80
N LYS A 39 28.00 3.01 6.39
CA LYS A 39 27.45 4.37 6.49
C LYS A 39 26.07 4.35 7.17
N GLN A 40 26.04 3.74 8.35
CA GLN A 40 25.06 4.10 9.36
C GLN A 40 25.85 4.75 10.49
N SER A 41 26.08 6.07 10.39
CA SER A 41 26.45 6.84 11.57
C SER A 41 25.24 6.81 12.49
N SER A 42 25.25 5.84 13.40
CA SER A 42 24.36 5.74 14.52
C SER A 42 24.57 6.95 15.41
N THR A 43 23.71 7.96 15.26
CA THR A 43 23.39 8.80 16.40
C THR A 43 22.70 7.90 17.43
N PRO A 44 23.21 7.78 18.66
CA PRO A 44 22.55 6.96 19.67
C PRO A 44 21.26 7.67 20.08
N SER A 45 20.12 7.15 19.61
CA SER A 45 18.83 7.48 20.21
C SER A 45 18.82 6.92 21.63
N LEU A 46 18.91 7.80 22.62
CA LEU A 46 18.71 7.48 24.03
C LEU A 46 17.28 7.00 24.27
N ILE A 47 17.02 5.71 24.06
CA ILE A 47 15.91 5.01 24.70
C ILE A 47 16.42 4.56 26.06
N ARG A 48 16.19 5.39 27.08
CA ARG A 48 16.53 5.09 28.47
C ARG A 48 15.50 4.10 29.01
N CYS A 49 15.99 2.96 29.51
CA CYS A 49 15.23 1.93 30.19
C CYS A 49 14.66 2.46 31.52
N SER A 50 13.34 2.41 31.70
CA SER A 50 12.64 2.85 32.92
C SER A 50 12.64 1.82 34.07
N ILE A 51 13.62 0.92 34.13
CA ILE A 51 13.79 -0.02 35.25
C ILE A 51 15.27 -0.13 35.59
N CYS A 52 15.82 0.95 36.15
CA CYS A 52 17.02 0.98 36.99
C CYS A 52 17.04 2.36 37.63
N GLY A 53 16.61 2.45 38.88
CA GLY A 53 16.50 3.71 39.61
C GLY A 53 17.86 4.31 39.93
N VAL A 54 18.05 5.58 39.59
CA VAL A 54 18.75 6.62 40.37
C VAL A 54 18.27 7.98 39.81
N SER A 55 17.75 8.84 40.70
CA SER A 55 17.51 10.27 40.41
C SER A 55 18.84 11.03 40.36
N PRO A 56 19.02 12.01 39.47
CA PRO A 56 19.08 13.37 40.01
C PRO A 56 18.41 14.44 39.13
N ASN A 57 17.92 15.46 39.82
CA ASN A 57 17.48 16.75 39.30
C ASN A 57 18.51 17.42 38.38
N SER A 58 18.07 17.96 37.25
CA SER A 58 18.46 19.29 36.75
C SER A 58 17.75 19.55 35.41
N PHE A 59 16.85 20.54 35.41
CA PHE A 59 16.28 21.10 34.19
C PHE A 59 17.41 21.82 33.43
N LYS A 60 17.78 21.31 32.25
CA LYS A 60 18.58 22.06 31.27
C LYS A 60 17.65 22.53 30.16
N ILE A 61 17.18 23.77 30.28
CA ILE A 61 16.59 24.51 29.17
C ILE A 61 17.67 24.62 28.09
N LEU A 62 17.41 24.03 26.92
CA LEU A 62 18.19 24.28 25.72
C LEU A 62 17.86 25.72 25.27
N SER A 63 18.77 26.64 25.59
CA SER A 63 18.72 28.02 25.13
C SER A 63 18.85 28.07 23.62
N ASN A 64 18.03 28.93 23.02
CA ASN A 64 17.97 29.27 21.60
C ASN A 64 19.34 29.73 21.05
N ASP A 65 19.85 29.05 20.03
CA ASP A 65 20.84 29.60 19.08
C ASP A 65 20.31 29.49 17.64
N PRO A 66 19.45 30.42 17.16
CA PRO A 66 18.91 30.38 15.81
C PRO A 66 19.80 31.06 14.75
N VAL A 67 21.06 31.41 15.07
CA VAL A 67 21.90 32.27 14.21
C VAL A 67 22.99 31.51 13.44
N LYS A 68 23.35 30.27 13.83
CA LYS A 68 24.40 29.50 13.12
C LYS A 68 23.90 28.67 11.94
N ASP A 69 22.65 28.20 11.95
CA ASP A 69 22.13 27.29 10.92
C ASP A 69 21.70 27.95 9.60
N LYS A 70 21.53 29.28 9.56
CA LYS A 70 21.15 29.98 8.32
C LYS A 70 22.32 30.22 7.36
N VAL A 71 23.54 30.41 7.88
CA VAL A 71 24.73 30.68 7.06
C VAL A 71 25.32 29.37 6.48
N ASP A 72 25.17 28.25 7.19
CA ASP A 72 25.61 26.94 6.70
C ASP A 72 24.62 26.29 5.71
N LEU A 73 23.34 26.66 5.71
CA LEU A 73 22.35 26.06 4.81
C LEU A 73 22.51 26.55 3.36
N ASP A 74 22.84 27.83 3.12
CA ASP A 74 22.99 28.38 1.77
C ASP A 74 24.34 27.99 1.11
N SER A 75 25.41 27.85 1.89
CA SER A 75 26.71 27.34 1.42
C SER A 75 26.63 25.84 1.10
N THR A 76 26.02 25.05 1.99
CA THR A 76 25.83 23.60 1.78
C THR A 76 24.85 23.31 0.64
N THR A 77 23.82 24.14 0.44
CA THR A 77 22.89 23.95 -0.69
C THR A 77 23.59 24.13 -2.04
N SER A 78 24.53 25.08 -2.14
CA SER A 78 25.29 25.34 -3.37
C SER A 78 26.34 24.26 -3.67
N GLU A 79 26.98 23.68 -2.65
CA GLU A 79 27.91 22.54 -2.82
C GLU A 79 27.19 21.19 -3.04
N VAL A 80 25.99 21.00 -2.49
CA VAL A 80 25.16 19.80 -2.70
C VAL A 80 24.52 19.78 -4.10
N ILE A 81 24.16 20.95 -4.66
CA ILE A 81 23.65 21.04 -6.04
C ILE A 81 24.71 20.57 -7.06
N ASN A 82 25.99 20.86 -6.82
CA ASN A 82 27.07 20.56 -7.77
C ASN A 82 27.64 19.12 -7.68
N SER A 83 27.32 18.34 -6.65
CA SER A 83 27.99 17.05 -6.41
C SER A 83 27.17 15.81 -6.78
N HIS A 84 25.84 15.91 -6.92
CA HIS A 84 24.99 14.74 -7.20
C HIS A 84 23.78 15.07 -8.07
N GLU A 85 24.01 15.47 -9.33
CA GLU A 85 22.97 15.43 -10.35
C GLU A 85 22.49 13.97 -10.53
N GLY A 86 21.21 13.72 -10.24
CA GLY A 86 20.61 12.42 -10.48
C GLY A 86 20.52 12.14 -11.99
N ALA A 87 20.68 10.89 -12.40
CA ALA A 87 20.52 10.46 -13.80
C ALA A 87 19.03 10.42 -14.25
N SER A 88 18.21 11.34 -13.76
CA SER A 88 16.77 11.45 -13.97
C SER A 88 16.40 12.91 -14.20
N ALA A 89 15.58 13.19 -15.21
CA ALA A 89 15.13 14.55 -15.52
C ALA A 89 13.64 14.57 -15.88
N PHE A 90 12.99 15.71 -15.62
CA PHE A 90 11.64 15.99 -16.12
C PHE A 90 11.74 16.68 -17.48
N VAL A 91 11.03 16.17 -18.48
CA VAL A 91 11.02 16.71 -19.84
C VAL A 91 9.61 17.18 -20.16
N PHE A 92 9.49 18.44 -20.56
CA PHE A 92 8.22 19.06 -20.95
C PHE A 92 8.13 19.18 -22.46
N PHE A 93 6.91 19.03 -22.98
CA PHE A 93 6.60 19.16 -24.39
C PHE A 93 5.57 20.25 -24.60
N LYS A 94 5.55 20.84 -25.80
CA LYS A 94 4.57 21.86 -26.15
C LYS A 94 3.14 21.32 -26.12
N THR A 95 2.93 20.08 -26.55
CA THR A 95 1.60 19.43 -26.63
C THR A 95 1.54 18.18 -25.76
N ARG A 96 0.33 17.84 -25.26
CA ARG A 96 0.11 16.64 -24.44
C ARG A 96 0.31 15.38 -25.26
N TYR A 97 -0.10 15.41 -26.52
CA TYR A 97 0.10 14.30 -27.45
C TYR A 97 1.59 13.95 -27.60
N ALA A 98 2.46 14.95 -27.79
CA ALA A 98 3.91 14.73 -27.92
C ALA A 98 4.51 14.12 -26.63
N ALA A 99 4.08 14.58 -25.46
CA ALA A 99 4.53 14.02 -24.18
C ALA A 99 4.15 12.54 -24.02
N VAL A 100 2.92 12.17 -24.37
CA VAL A 100 2.47 10.77 -24.28
C VAL A 100 3.21 9.89 -25.28
N VAL A 101 3.39 10.35 -26.52
CA VAL A 101 4.17 9.61 -27.53
C VAL A 101 5.62 9.39 -27.06
N ALA A 102 6.27 10.42 -26.52
CA ALA A 102 7.63 10.31 -26.00
C ALA A 102 7.73 9.35 -24.79
N SER A 103 6.68 9.26 -23.96
CA SER A 103 6.63 8.33 -22.82
C SER A 103 6.36 6.87 -23.21
N GLN A 104 5.79 6.61 -24.39
CA GLN A 104 5.44 5.25 -24.82
C GLN A 104 6.43 4.65 -25.81
N VAL A 105 7.12 5.48 -26.59
CA VAL A 105 8.10 5.03 -27.58
C VAL A 105 9.45 4.76 -26.91
N LEU A 106 10.04 3.62 -27.26
CA LEU A 106 11.40 3.28 -26.84
C LEU A 106 12.41 4.24 -27.49
N GLN A 107 13.14 5.00 -26.67
CA GLN A 107 14.04 6.05 -27.14
C GLN A 107 15.41 5.53 -27.63
N SER A 108 15.84 4.34 -27.17
CA SER A 108 17.13 3.75 -27.51
C SER A 108 17.00 2.25 -27.75
N SER A 109 17.86 1.68 -28.60
CA SER A 109 17.94 0.22 -28.81
C SER A 109 18.24 -0.55 -27.52
N ASN A 110 18.89 0.09 -26.54
CA ASN A 110 19.09 -0.48 -25.21
C ASN A 110 17.94 -0.06 -24.27
N PRO A 111 17.09 -1.00 -23.79
CA PRO A 111 15.93 -0.68 -22.97
C PRO A 111 16.26 -0.23 -21.54
N MET A 112 17.54 -0.27 -21.13
CA MET A 112 17.97 0.25 -19.84
C MET A 112 18.45 1.70 -19.89
N LEU A 113 18.58 2.28 -21.08
CA LEU A 113 19.00 3.66 -21.29
C LEU A 113 17.80 4.48 -21.74
N TRP A 114 17.68 5.72 -21.24
CA TRP A 114 16.59 6.64 -21.60
C TRP A 114 15.20 6.04 -21.40
N VAL A 115 14.98 5.40 -20.25
CA VAL A 115 13.66 4.89 -19.86
C VAL A 115 12.75 6.08 -19.57
N THR A 116 11.68 6.20 -20.35
CA THR A 116 10.68 7.25 -20.21
C THR A 116 9.42 6.69 -19.56
N ASP A 117 8.88 7.42 -18.59
CA ASP A 117 7.60 7.14 -17.93
C ASP A 117 6.81 8.45 -17.89
N LEU A 118 5.46 8.37 -17.89
CA LEU A 118 4.64 9.55 -17.70
C LEU A 118 4.86 10.12 -16.30
N ALA A 119 5.28 11.39 -16.23
CA ALA A 119 5.53 12.06 -14.96
C ALA A 119 4.23 12.10 -14.11
N PRO A 120 4.27 11.70 -12.83
CA PRO A 120 3.14 11.86 -11.94
C PRO A 120 2.90 13.34 -11.63
N GLU A 121 1.71 13.67 -11.14
CA GLU A 121 1.36 15.02 -10.69
C GLU A 121 2.40 15.54 -9.66
N PRO A 122 2.76 16.83 -9.65
CA PRO A 122 3.78 17.38 -8.74
C PRO A 122 3.61 17.00 -7.26
N HIS A 123 2.37 16.98 -6.76
CA HIS A 123 2.08 16.59 -5.37
C HIS A 123 2.18 15.08 -5.10
N ASP A 124 2.10 14.27 -6.17
CA ASP A 124 2.23 12.81 -6.15
C ASP A 124 3.69 12.35 -6.30
N VAL A 125 4.60 13.22 -6.75
CA VAL A 125 6.03 12.92 -6.89
C VAL A 125 6.65 12.60 -5.52
N TYR A 126 7.34 11.47 -5.43
CA TYR A 126 8.15 11.10 -4.27
C TYR A 126 9.64 11.32 -4.54
N TRP A 127 10.10 12.54 -4.25
CA TRP A 127 11.43 13.05 -4.56
C TRP A 127 12.59 12.13 -4.14
N SER A 128 12.50 11.50 -2.97
CA SER A 128 13.56 10.64 -2.45
C SER A 128 13.82 9.39 -3.29
N ASN A 129 12.87 8.96 -4.14
CA ASN A 129 13.03 7.78 -4.99
C ASN A 129 13.50 8.11 -6.42
N LEU A 130 13.59 9.39 -6.81
CA LEU A 130 13.98 9.79 -8.18
C LEU A 130 15.46 9.53 -8.48
N CYS A 131 16.31 9.61 -7.45
CA CYS A 131 17.77 9.43 -7.58
C CYS A 131 18.20 7.96 -7.50
N ILE A 132 17.26 7.00 -7.48
CA ILE A 132 17.60 5.57 -7.39
C ILE A 132 18.04 5.09 -8.78
N PRO A 133 19.21 4.43 -8.91
CA PRO A 133 19.65 3.89 -10.19
C PRO A 133 18.69 2.80 -10.69
N TYR A 134 18.32 2.85 -11.98
CA TYR A 134 17.34 1.94 -12.58
C TYR A 134 17.69 0.46 -12.41
N LYS A 135 18.99 0.12 -12.51
CA LYS A 135 19.51 -1.24 -12.28
C LYS A 135 19.25 -1.79 -10.88
N GLN A 136 19.02 -0.93 -9.88
CA GLN A 136 18.73 -1.36 -8.51
C GLN A 136 17.23 -1.61 -8.29
N LEU A 137 16.36 -1.01 -9.10
CA LEU A 137 14.90 -1.10 -8.93
C LEU A 137 14.39 -2.54 -9.04
N TRP A 138 14.89 -3.33 -9.99
CA TRP A 138 14.45 -4.73 -10.15
C TRP A 138 14.79 -5.62 -8.93
N ILE A 139 15.98 -5.44 -8.33
CA ILE A 139 16.44 -6.16 -7.14
C ILE A 139 15.57 -5.74 -5.97
N ARG A 140 15.32 -4.43 -5.80
CA ARG A 140 14.47 -3.92 -4.72
C ARG A 140 13.04 -4.47 -4.83
N ARG A 141 12.48 -4.56 -6.03
CA ARG A 141 11.16 -5.17 -6.27
C ARG A 141 11.13 -6.67 -5.93
N ILE A 142 12.15 -7.43 -6.33
CA ILE A 142 12.24 -8.86 -6.00
C ILE A 142 12.44 -9.07 -4.49
N THR A 143 13.34 -8.31 -3.85
CA THR A 143 13.61 -8.40 -2.41
C THR A 143 12.38 -8.05 -1.59
N THR A 144 11.64 -7.01 -1.96
CA THR A 144 10.42 -6.60 -1.24
C THR A 144 9.26 -7.58 -1.46
N LEU A 145 9.14 -8.18 -2.64
CA LEU A 145 8.21 -9.28 -2.89
C LEU A 145 8.54 -10.49 -2.00
N LEU A 146 9.81 -10.91 -1.97
CA LEU A 146 10.26 -12.03 -1.15
C LEU A 146 10.06 -11.73 0.35
N ALA A 147 10.39 -10.52 0.80
CA ALA A 147 10.16 -10.09 2.17
C ALA A 147 8.67 -10.11 2.54
N ALA A 148 7.78 -9.70 1.63
CA ALA A 148 6.33 -9.77 1.85
C ALA A 148 5.83 -11.22 1.96
N ILE A 149 6.36 -12.14 1.14
CA ILE A 149 6.04 -13.57 1.21
C ILE A 149 6.54 -14.18 2.53
N VAL A 150 7.79 -13.90 2.92
CA VAL A 150 8.35 -14.36 4.19
C VAL A 150 7.54 -13.81 5.36
N PHE A 151 7.18 -12.53 5.34
CA PHE A 151 6.34 -11.92 6.36
C PHE A 151 4.96 -12.57 6.44
N MET A 152 4.35 -12.92 5.30
CA MET A 152 3.07 -13.64 5.26
C MET A 152 3.13 -15.00 5.98
N PHE A 153 4.21 -15.78 5.79
CA PHE A 153 4.39 -17.05 6.51
C PHE A 153 4.81 -16.85 7.97
N LEU A 154 5.66 -15.87 8.26
CA LEU A 154 6.08 -15.54 9.62
C LEU A 154 4.88 -15.13 10.49
N PHE A 155 3.88 -14.48 9.89
CA PHE A 155 2.65 -14.09 10.57
C PHE A 155 1.79 -15.29 11.00
N LEU A 156 2.07 -16.50 10.53
CA LEU A 156 1.43 -17.71 11.08
C LEU A 156 1.88 -17.99 12.51
N LEU A 157 3.11 -17.60 12.90
CA LEU A 157 3.63 -17.84 14.26
C LEU A 157 2.83 -17.10 15.33
N PRO A 158 2.55 -15.77 15.23
CA PRO A 158 1.65 -15.11 16.18
C PRO A 158 0.25 -15.73 16.22
N VAL A 159 -0.30 -16.13 15.06
CA VAL A 159 -1.64 -16.71 14.99
C VAL A 159 -1.70 -18.06 15.70
N THR A 160 -0.74 -18.96 15.43
CA THR A 160 -0.67 -20.26 16.11
C THR A 160 -0.35 -20.12 17.59
N PHE A 161 0.48 -19.14 17.96
CA PHE A 161 0.75 -18.81 19.35
C PHE A 161 -0.51 -18.37 20.10
N VAL A 162 -1.28 -17.42 19.53
CA VAL A 162 -2.57 -16.96 20.07
C VAL A 162 -3.55 -18.13 20.18
N GLN A 163 -3.65 -18.97 19.16
CA GLN A 163 -4.54 -20.12 19.17
C GLN A 163 -4.11 -21.16 20.22
N GLY A 164 -2.81 -21.38 20.41
CA GLY A 164 -2.27 -22.20 21.50
C GLY A 164 -2.58 -21.65 22.89
N LEU A 165 -2.56 -20.32 23.08
CA LEU A 165 -2.94 -19.69 24.35
C LEU A 165 -4.42 -19.90 24.69
N THR A 166 -5.30 -20.06 23.69
CA THR A 166 -6.72 -20.35 23.93
C THR A 166 -6.96 -21.79 24.40
N GLN A 167 -6.04 -22.72 24.17
CA GLN A 167 -6.11 -24.12 24.61
C GLN A 167 -5.35 -24.34 25.93
N LEU A 168 -5.92 -23.79 27.00
CA LEU A 168 -5.27 -23.71 28.32
C LEU A 168 -4.89 -25.08 28.92
N GLU A 169 -5.71 -26.10 28.70
CA GLU A 169 -5.51 -27.44 29.26
C GLU A 169 -4.26 -28.11 28.68
N GLN A 170 -4.01 -27.94 27.38
CA GLN A 170 -2.80 -28.44 26.73
C GLN A 170 -1.58 -27.64 27.14
N LEU A 171 -1.70 -26.31 27.23
CA LEU A 171 -0.61 -25.43 27.63
C LEU A 171 -0.15 -25.67 29.08
N GLN A 172 -1.09 -25.97 29.98
CA GLN A 172 -0.79 -26.30 31.39
C GLN A 172 -0.05 -27.64 31.53
N GLN A 173 -0.23 -28.56 30.58
CA GLN A 173 0.53 -29.81 30.51
C GLN A 173 1.92 -29.60 29.90
N THR A 174 2.06 -28.73 28.88
CA THR A 174 3.35 -28.43 28.23
C THR A 174 4.26 -27.53 29.09
N PHE A 175 3.69 -26.62 29.88
CA PHE A 175 4.44 -25.65 30.69
C PHE A 175 4.02 -25.69 32.17
N PRO A 176 4.67 -26.52 33.01
CA PRO A 176 4.30 -26.69 34.41
C PRO A 176 4.46 -25.40 35.27
N PHE A 177 5.24 -24.41 34.82
CA PHE A 177 5.39 -23.13 35.51
C PHE A 177 4.12 -22.25 35.47
N LEU A 178 3.26 -22.41 34.46
CA LEU A 178 1.99 -21.66 34.36
C LEU A 178 0.98 -22.09 35.43
N ARG A 179 1.11 -23.32 35.96
CA ARG A 179 0.19 -23.90 36.95
C ARG A 179 0.15 -23.10 38.27
N GLY A 180 1.24 -22.40 38.61
CA GLY A 180 1.32 -21.53 39.80
C GLY A 180 0.63 -20.18 39.61
N ILE A 181 0.68 -19.60 38.41
CA ILE A 181 0.14 -18.27 38.08
C ILE A 181 -1.36 -18.34 37.78
N LEU A 182 -1.85 -19.46 37.25
CA LEU A 182 -3.25 -19.68 36.87
C LEU A 182 -4.19 -20.11 38.01
N LYS A 183 -3.71 -20.26 39.24
CA LYS A 183 -4.55 -20.64 40.40
C LYS A 183 -5.62 -19.59 40.75
N LYS A 184 -5.44 -18.33 40.35
CA LYS A 184 -6.45 -17.28 40.53
C LYS A 184 -7.43 -17.31 39.35
N THR A 185 -8.69 -17.65 39.62
CA THR A 185 -9.79 -17.79 38.63
C THR A 185 -9.92 -16.56 37.71
N ILE A 186 -9.73 -15.36 38.25
CA ILE A 186 -9.81 -14.10 37.49
C ILE A 186 -8.62 -13.94 36.51
N VAL A 187 -7.40 -14.29 36.94
CA VAL A 187 -6.20 -14.20 36.09
C VAL A 187 -6.28 -15.22 34.96
N SER A 188 -6.77 -16.42 35.25
CA SER A 188 -7.00 -17.47 34.26
C SER A 188 -7.99 -17.00 33.17
N GLN A 189 -9.13 -16.41 33.53
CA GLN A 189 -10.13 -15.91 32.57
C GLN A 189 -9.62 -14.74 31.71
N VAL A 190 -8.86 -13.80 32.27
CA VAL A 190 -8.29 -12.67 31.51
C VAL A 190 -7.20 -13.14 30.55
N VAL A 191 -6.33 -14.05 30.99
CA VAL A 191 -5.21 -14.58 30.19
C VAL A 191 -5.70 -15.51 29.08
N THR A 192 -6.82 -16.22 29.26
CA THR A 192 -7.36 -17.12 28.23
C THR A 192 -8.32 -16.45 27.26
N GLY A 193 -9.13 -15.49 27.71
CA GLY A 193 -10.15 -14.86 26.86
C GLY A 193 -9.66 -13.59 26.17
N TYR A 194 -9.05 -12.68 26.94
CA TYR A 194 -8.79 -11.32 26.47
C TYR A 194 -7.38 -11.14 25.92
N LEU A 195 -6.37 -11.69 26.61
CA LEU A 195 -4.97 -11.55 26.23
C LEU A 195 -4.66 -12.05 24.80
N PRO A 196 -5.15 -13.22 24.34
CA PRO A 196 -4.86 -13.71 23.00
C PRO A 196 -5.49 -12.80 21.93
N SER A 197 -6.70 -12.28 22.20
CA SER A 197 -7.41 -11.34 21.33
C SER A 197 -6.67 -10.01 21.17
N VAL A 198 -6.16 -9.44 22.28
CA VAL A 198 -5.37 -8.19 22.24
C VAL A 198 -4.06 -8.37 21.49
N ILE A 199 -3.35 -9.47 21.75
CA ILE A 199 -2.09 -9.79 21.06
C ILE A 199 -2.33 -9.89 19.55
N LEU A 200 -3.39 -10.60 19.13
CA LEU A 200 -3.72 -10.75 17.72
C LEU A 200 -4.06 -9.41 17.05
N ILE A 201 -4.86 -8.56 17.71
CA ILE A 201 -5.20 -7.23 17.20
C ILE A 201 -3.93 -6.37 17.04
N LEU A 202 -3.01 -6.42 18.01
CA LEU A 202 -1.75 -5.68 17.94
C LEU A 202 -0.88 -6.13 16.75
N PHE A 203 -0.78 -7.44 16.52
CA PHE A 203 -0.07 -7.98 15.36
C PHE A 203 -0.74 -7.59 14.04
N LEU A 204 -2.07 -7.69 13.95
CA LEU A 204 -2.83 -7.29 12.75
C LEU A 204 -2.69 -5.80 12.44
N TYR A 205 -2.65 -4.94 13.47
CA TYR A 205 -2.42 -3.50 13.30
C TYR A 205 -1.03 -3.18 12.72
N THR A 206 -0.05 -4.06 12.93
CA THR A 206 1.32 -3.90 12.42
C THR A 206 1.43 -4.20 10.91
N VAL A 207 0.46 -4.90 10.33
CA VAL A 207 0.51 -5.35 8.93
C VAL A 207 0.50 -4.18 7.92
N PRO A 208 -0.47 -3.24 7.93
CA PRO A 208 -0.49 -2.17 6.93
C PRO A 208 0.75 -1.27 6.94
N PRO A 209 1.28 -0.82 8.10
CA PRO A 209 2.52 -0.05 8.15
C PRO A 209 3.72 -0.81 7.57
N THR A 210 3.84 -2.12 7.85
CA THR A 210 4.94 -2.95 7.34
C THR A 210 4.86 -3.09 5.81
N MET A 211 3.66 -3.34 5.26
CA MET A 211 3.47 -3.41 3.80
C MET A 211 3.69 -2.06 3.11
N MET A 212 3.39 -0.96 3.79
CA MET A 212 3.68 0.39 3.31
C MET A 212 5.18 0.68 3.30
N LEU A 213 5.93 0.18 4.30
CA LEU A 213 7.39 0.24 4.34
C LEU A 213 8.02 -0.56 3.19
N PHE A 214 7.58 -1.81 2.97
CA PHE A 214 8.05 -2.59 1.82
C PHE A 214 7.79 -1.88 0.50
N SER A 215 6.62 -1.26 0.36
CA SER A 215 6.28 -0.51 -0.86
C SER A 215 7.05 0.81 -1.00
N ALA A 216 7.54 1.40 0.09
CA ALA A 216 8.47 2.53 0.04
C ALA A 216 9.86 2.08 -0.43
N VAL A 217 10.32 0.92 0.07
CA VAL A 217 11.61 0.32 -0.32
C VAL A 217 11.61 -0.15 -1.77
N GLU A 218 10.46 -0.42 -2.41
CA GLU A 218 10.40 -0.74 -3.85
C GLU A 218 10.94 0.35 -4.77
N GLY A 219 11.00 1.61 -4.32
CA GLY A 219 11.46 2.72 -5.15
C GLY A 219 10.40 3.22 -6.13
N SER A 220 9.11 3.17 -5.77
CA SER A 220 8.05 3.80 -6.58
C SER A 220 8.24 5.32 -6.65
N ILE A 221 8.23 5.88 -7.86
CA ILE A 221 8.42 7.32 -8.11
C ILE A 221 7.22 8.14 -7.63
N SER A 222 6.02 7.56 -7.66
CA SER A 222 4.78 8.21 -7.21
C SER A 222 4.27 7.71 -5.85
N ARG A 223 3.63 8.59 -5.08
CA ARG A 223 2.96 8.26 -3.82
C ARG A 223 1.74 7.38 -4.08
N SER A 224 1.01 7.63 -5.17
CA SER A 224 -0.10 6.82 -5.68
C SER A 224 0.36 5.40 -6.03
N GLY A 225 1.50 5.26 -6.73
CA GLY A 225 2.11 3.99 -7.07
C GLY A 225 2.52 3.20 -5.83
N ARG A 226 3.11 3.88 -4.83
CA ARG A 226 3.44 3.28 -3.53
C ARG A 226 2.20 2.76 -2.80
N LYS A 227 1.13 3.54 -2.72
CA LYS A 227 -0.13 3.10 -2.08
C LYS A 227 -0.79 1.96 -2.87
N LYS A 228 -0.75 1.99 -4.20
CA LYS A 228 -1.24 0.91 -5.06
C LYS A 228 -0.49 -0.40 -4.81
N SER A 229 0.84 -0.35 -4.73
CA SER A 229 1.65 -1.53 -4.42
C SER A 229 1.40 -2.06 -3.01
N ALA A 230 1.24 -1.18 -2.02
CA ALA A 230 0.88 -1.56 -0.65
C ALA A 230 -0.51 -2.22 -0.60
N CYS A 231 -1.48 -1.66 -1.32
CA CYS A 231 -2.83 -2.24 -1.48
C CYS A 231 -2.78 -3.67 -1.99
N CYS A 232 -2.01 -3.95 -3.05
CA CYS A 232 -1.85 -5.31 -3.57
C CYS A 232 -1.25 -6.27 -2.54
N LYS A 233 -0.20 -5.86 -1.83
CA LYS A 233 0.43 -6.72 -0.80
C LYS A 233 -0.50 -7.01 0.37
N ILE A 234 -1.20 -5.98 0.86
CA ILE A 234 -2.20 -6.14 1.93
C ILE A 234 -3.32 -7.06 1.46
N LEU A 235 -3.81 -6.90 0.22
CA LEU A 235 -4.83 -7.78 -0.34
C LEU A 235 -4.39 -9.25 -0.35
N TYR A 236 -3.21 -9.56 -0.90
CA TYR A 236 -2.70 -10.93 -0.91
C TYR A 236 -2.50 -11.48 0.50
N PHE A 237 -1.96 -10.67 1.40
CA PHE A 237 -1.78 -11.04 2.80
C PHE A 237 -3.12 -11.36 3.47
N THR A 238 -4.13 -10.50 3.32
CA THR A 238 -5.43 -10.66 3.96
C THR A 238 -6.19 -11.86 3.38
N ILE A 239 -6.15 -12.08 2.06
CA ILE A 239 -6.75 -13.28 1.45
C ILE A 239 -6.05 -14.54 1.97
N TRP A 240 -4.72 -14.57 2.00
CA TRP A 240 -3.99 -15.72 2.53
C TRP A 240 -4.33 -15.98 4.00
N ASN A 241 -4.21 -14.96 4.84
CA ASN A 241 -4.33 -15.10 6.29
C ASN A 241 -5.78 -15.30 6.77
N VAL A 242 -6.73 -14.52 6.25
CA VAL A 242 -8.11 -14.59 6.72
C VAL A 242 -8.87 -15.72 6.03
N PHE A 243 -8.65 -15.96 4.73
CA PHE A 243 -9.37 -17.01 4.02
C PHE A 243 -8.60 -18.34 4.07
N PHE A 244 -7.46 -18.45 3.38
CA PHE A 244 -6.80 -19.75 3.19
C PHE A 244 -6.32 -20.38 4.50
N VAL A 245 -5.68 -19.62 5.37
CA VAL A 245 -5.18 -20.15 6.64
C VAL A 245 -6.30 -20.66 7.54
N ASN A 246 -7.43 -19.95 7.65
CA ASN A 246 -8.56 -20.42 8.45
C ASN A 246 -9.23 -21.65 7.83
N VAL A 247 -9.39 -21.69 6.50
CA VAL A 247 -9.92 -22.86 5.80
C VAL A 247 -9.00 -24.07 5.97
N PHE A 248 -7.70 -23.92 5.77
CA PHE A 248 -6.74 -25.01 5.89
C PHE A 248 -6.50 -25.43 7.35
N SER A 249 -6.48 -24.50 8.30
CA SER A 249 -6.34 -24.81 9.73
C SER A 249 -7.47 -25.70 10.22
N GLY A 250 -8.72 -25.45 9.77
CA GLY A 250 -9.87 -26.29 10.09
C GLY A 250 -9.79 -27.73 9.55
N SER A 251 -8.99 -27.98 8.51
CA SER A 251 -8.80 -29.31 7.90
C SER A 251 -7.53 -30.04 8.38
N LEU A 252 -6.61 -29.38 9.08
CA LEU A 252 -5.22 -29.86 9.25
C LEU A 252 -4.82 -30.25 10.68
N ILE A 253 -5.69 -30.94 11.40
CA ILE A 253 -5.25 -31.87 12.46
C ILE A 253 -5.19 -33.32 11.94
N SER A 254 -5.84 -33.65 10.82
CA SER A 254 -5.92 -35.03 10.32
C SER A 254 -5.23 -35.34 8.98
N GLN A 255 -4.79 -34.35 8.19
CA GLN A 255 -4.41 -34.59 6.77
C GLN A 255 -3.14 -33.83 6.29
N TRP A 256 -2.06 -33.85 7.06
CA TRP A 256 -0.76 -33.31 6.62
C TRP A 256 -0.13 -34.06 5.43
N SER A 257 -0.67 -35.23 5.05
CA SER A 257 -0.19 -36.06 3.94
C SER A 257 -0.80 -35.74 2.56
N VAL A 258 -1.71 -34.76 2.44
CA VAL A 258 -2.49 -34.51 1.21
C VAL A 258 -1.94 -33.35 0.35
N PHE A 259 -0.97 -32.58 0.86
CA PHE A 259 -0.33 -31.49 0.09
C PHE A 259 0.47 -31.95 -1.15
N SER A 260 0.61 -33.24 -1.39
CA SER A 260 1.30 -33.78 -2.56
C SER A 260 0.43 -33.89 -3.83
N SER A 261 -0.91 -33.75 -3.74
CA SER A 261 -1.79 -33.82 -4.93
C SER A 261 -2.64 -32.56 -5.10
N VAL A 262 -2.26 -31.73 -6.08
CA VAL A 262 -3.07 -30.58 -6.57
C VAL A 262 -4.49 -31.00 -6.98
N LYS A 263 -4.67 -32.29 -7.33
CA LYS A 263 -5.95 -32.87 -7.74
C LYS A 263 -6.99 -32.91 -6.60
N ASP A 264 -6.56 -32.94 -5.34
CA ASP A 264 -7.47 -33.03 -4.18
C ASP A 264 -7.83 -31.66 -3.59
N LEU A 265 -7.19 -30.59 -4.07
CA LEU A 265 -7.40 -29.22 -3.60
C LEU A 265 -8.88 -28.79 -3.65
N PRO A 266 -9.63 -28.99 -4.76
CA PRO A 266 -11.04 -28.59 -4.81
C PRO A 266 -11.90 -29.35 -3.79
N THR A 267 -11.62 -30.65 -3.60
CA THR A 267 -12.34 -31.53 -2.67
C THR A 267 -12.10 -31.12 -1.22
N GLU A 268 -10.86 -30.78 -0.87
CA GLU A 268 -10.52 -30.31 0.48
C GLU A 268 -11.14 -28.93 0.78
N LEU A 269 -11.04 -27.98 -0.16
CA LEU A 269 -11.71 -26.69 -0.06
C LEU A 269 -13.22 -26.84 0.14
N ALA A 270 -13.85 -27.76 -0.60
CA ALA A 270 -15.28 -28.03 -0.50
C ALA A 270 -15.72 -28.62 0.86
N ARG A 271 -14.84 -29.36 1.54
CA ARG A 271 -15.10 -29.87 2.90
C ARG A 271 -14.84 -28.81 3.97
N ALA A 272 -13.81 -28.00 3.77
CA ALA A 272 -13.28 -27.07 4.76
C ALA A 272 -14.03 -25.73 4.83
N VAL A 273 -14.49 -25.20 3.70
CA VAL A 273 -15.17 -23.90 3.67
C VAL A 273 -16.52 -23.91 4.42
N PRO A 274 -17.39 -24.94 4.29
CA PRO A 274 -18.66 -24.98 5.02
C PRO A 274 -18.48 -25.04 6.54
N THR A 275 -17.47 -25.77 7.04
CA THR A 275 -17.22 -25.90 8.48
C THR A 275 -16.80 -24.56 9.11
N GLN A 276 -16.17 -23.69 8.32
CA GLN A 276 -15.76 -22.35 8.72
C GLN A 276 -16.78 -21.25 8.37
N ALA A 277 -17.94 -21.59 7.78
CA ALA A 277 -18.91 -20.60 7.35
C ALA A 277 -19.42 -19.72 8.53
N SER A 278 -19.70 -20.32 9.69
CA SER A 278 -20.13 -19.58 10.89
C SER A 278 -19.05 -18.61 11.40
N PHE A 279 -17.76 -18.97 11.25
CA PHE A 279 -16.64 -18.08 11.56
C PHE A 279 -16.62 -16.89 10.60
N PHE A 280 -16.75 -17.12 9.29
CA PHE A 280 -16.79 -16.03 8.30
C PHE A 280 -17.99 -15.10 8.50
N MET A 281 -19.16 -15.64 8.84
CA MET A 281 -20.34 -14.85 9.19
C MET A 281 -20.07 -13.91 10.37
N THR A 282 -19.51 -14.47 11.44
CA THR A 282 -19.14 -13.71 12.64
C THR A 282 -18.05 -12.69 12.34
N TYR A 283 -17.10 -13.04 11.47
CA TYR A 283 -16.05 -12.12 11.03
C TYR A 283 -16.62 -10.93 10.25
N VAL A 284 -17.55 -11.15 9.31
CA VAL A 284 -18.22 -10.06 8.56
C VAL A 284 -19.03 -9.18 9.50
N LEU A 285 -19.74 -9.78 10.46
CA LEU A 285 -20.55 -9.03 11.42
C LEU A 285 -19.67 -8.19 12.36
N THR A 286 -18.69 -8.81 13.00
CA THR A 286 -17.84 -8.14 13.99
C THR A 286 -16.83 -7.21 13.34
N SER A 287 -16.04 -7.67 12.36
CA SER A 287 -15.01 -6.86 11.72
C SER A 287 -15.62 -5.85 10.75
N GLY A 288 -16.61 -6.25 9.96
CA GLY A 288 -17.22 -5.38 8.95
C GLY A 288 -18.07 -4.28 9.59
N TRP A 289 -19.08 -4.63 10.40
CA TRP A 289 -20.02 -3.64 10.92
C TRP A 289 -19.37 -2.76 12.00
N ALA A 290 -18.56 -3.34 12.89
CA ALA A 290 -17.85 -2.51 13.88
C ALA A 290 -16.84 -1.58 13.19
N SER A 291 -16.16 -2.01 12.12
CA SER A 291 -15.27 -1.12 11.36
C SER A 291 -16.03 0.04 10.74
N MET A 292 -17.26 -0.15 10.25
CA MET A 292 -18.07 0.96 9.73
C MET A 292 -18.42 1.95 10.85
N SER A 293 -18.80 1.46 12.03
CA SER A 293 -19.06 2.30 13.20
C SER A 293 -17.82 3.10 13.62
N PHE A 294 -16.65 2.47 13.66
CA PHE A 294 -15.40 3.15 13.99
C PHE A 294 -14.98 4.18 12.93
N GLU A 295 -15.26 3.92 11.66
CA GLU A 295 -14.96 4.85 10.56
C GLU A 295 -15.88 6.08 10.58
N VAL A 296 -17.15 5.92 10.96
CA VAL A 296 -18.07 7.07 11.15
C VAL A 296 -17.55 7.99 12.25
N VAL A 297 -17.18 7.41 13.39
CA VAL A 297 -16.69 8.18 14.54
C VAL A 297 -15.28 8.72 14.30
N GLN A 298 -14.51 8.13 13.37
CA GLN A 298 -13.11 8.44 13.15
C GLN A 298 -12.27 8.40 14.44
N VAL A 299 -12.45 7.32 15.23
CA VAL A 299 -11.84 7.17 16.56
C VAL A 299 -10.34 7.43 16.53
N PHE A 300 -9.62 6.91 15.52
CA PHE A 300 -8.18 7.08 15.40
C PHE A 300 -7.79 8.56 15.18
N ALA A 301 -8.44 9.25 14.25
CA ALA A 301 -8.14 10.66 13.96
C ALA A 301 -8.49 11.56 15.16
N LEU A 302 -9.63 11.31 15.82
CA LEU A 302 -10.02 12.03 17.04
C LEU A 302 -9.03 11.81 18.18
N LEU A 303 -8.59 10.57 18.39
CA LEU A 303 -7.65 10.23 19.45
C LEU A 303 -6.28 10.85 19.19
N CYS A 304 -5.77 10.78 17.96
CA CYS A 304 -4.53 11.46 17.57
C CYS A 304 -4.62 12.97 17.74
N ASN A 305 -5.72 13.60 17.29
CA ASN A 305 -5.92 15.03 17.49
C ASN A 305 -5.99 15.41 18.97
N TYR A 306 -6.72 14.62 19.76
CA TYR A 306 -6.78 14.80 21.22
C TYR A 306 -5.40 14.69 21.86
N PHE A 307 -4.61 13.67 21.53
CA PHE A 307 -3.26 13.52 22.04
C PHE A 307 -2.32 14.65 21.61
N THR A 308 -2.35 15.05 20.34
CA THR A 308 -1.52 16.16 19.84
C THR A 308 -1.88 17.48 20.53
N ARG A 309 -3.17 17.74 20.73
CA ARG A 309 -3.65 18.97 21.38
C ARG A 309 -3.36 19.00 22.88
N PHE A 310 -3.61 17.90 23.59
CA PHE A 310 -3.50 17.86 25.05
C PHE A 310 -2.09 17.52 25.55
N ILE A 311 -1.40 16.57 24.91
CA ILE A 311 -0.06 16.15 25.32
C ILE A 311 1.01 16.99 24.64
N LEU A 312 0.97 17.11 23.30
CA LEU A 312 2.02 17.83 22.56
C LEU A 312 1.82 19.35 22.54
N LYS A 313 0.66 19.87 22.95
CA LYS A 313 0.29 21.30 22.89
C LYS A 313 0.66 21.97 21.55
N LYS A 314 0.64 21.20 20.47
CA LYS A 314 0.89 21.70 19.12
C LYS A 314 -0.44 22.22 18.58
N ASP A 315 -0.44 23.41 17.98
CA ASP A 315 -1.60 23.89 17.24
C ASP A 315 -2.05 22.82 16.24
N PRO A 316 -3.36 22.68 15.97
CA PRO A 316 -3.86 21.67 15.06
C PRO A 316 -3.10 21.84 13.74
N SER A 317 -2.20 20.90 13.46
CA SER A 317 -1.58 20.83 12.15
C SER A 317 -2.75 20.65 11.18
N ASN A 318 -2.75 21.40 10.07
CA ASN A 318 -3.64 21.15 8.94
C ASN A 318 -3.25 19.81 8.25
N GLU A 319 -3.09 18.74 9.03
CA GLU A 319 -2.89 17.39 8.53
C GLU A 319 -4.20 16.92 7.94
N THR A 320 -4.33 17.20 6.65
CA THR A 320 -5.45 16.76 5.84
C THR A 320 -5.51 15.23 5.85
N LEU A 321 -6.65 14.70 6.32
CA LEU A 321 -6.88 13.26 6.36
C LEU A 321 -7.12 12.77 4.93
N SER A 322 -6.24 11.88 4.47
CA SER A 322 -6.33 11.28 3.14
C SER A 322 -6.97 9.90 3.26
N PHE A 323 -7.90 9.60 2.36
CA PHE A 323 -8.56 8.29 2.33
C PHE A 323 -7.53 7.14 2.28
N PRO A 324 -7.60 6.16 3.18
CA PRO A 324 -6.64 5.06 3.25
C PRO A 324 -6.94 3.96 2.21
N TYR A 325 -6.74 4.28 0.92
CA TYR A 325 -6.95 3.35 -0.21
C TYR A 325 -6.31 1.96 -0.03
N HIS A 326 -5.16 1.90 0.65
CA HIS A 326 -4.37 0.68 0.82
C HIS A 326 -4.94 -0.29 1.85
N THR A 327 -5.84 0.13 2.74
CA THR A 327 -6.49 -0.75 3.73
C THR A 327 -7.95 -1.02 3.40
N GLU A 328 -8.69 0.00 2.96
CA GLU A 328 -10.15 -0.12 2.76
C GLU A 328 -10.50 -0.91 1.49
N ILE A 329 -9.76 -0.71 0.39
CA ILE A 329 -9.98 -1.50 -0.84
C ILE A 329 -9.75 -3.00 -0.58
N PRO A 330 -8.63 -3.44 0.03
CA PRO A 330 -8.44 -4.85 0.34
C PRO A 330 -9.50 -5.46 1.25
N LYS A 331 -9.97 -4.71 2.27
CA LYS A 331 -11.05 -5.17 3.17
C LYS A 331 -12.35 -5.42 2.40
N ALA A 332 -12.78 -4.46 1.58
CA ALA A 332 -14.00 -4.60 0.78
C ALA A 332 -13.89 -5.77 -0.23
N LEU A 333 -12.71 -5.94 -0.85
CA LEU A 333 -12.45 -7.05 -1.77
C LEU A 333 -12.45 -8.41 -1.07
N LEU A 334 -11.94 -8.50 0.18
CA LEU A 334 -12.02 -9.71 0.99
C LEU A 334 -13.48 -10.07 1.29
N PHE A 335 -14.31 -9.11 1.68
CA PHE A 335 -15.73 -9.37 1.92
C PHE A 335 -16.46 -9.81 0.65
N GLY A 336 -16.11 -9.23 -0.50
CA GLY A 336 -16.55 -9.74 -1.81
C GLY A 336 -16.12 -11.18 -2.04
N LEU A 337 -14.87 -11.52 -1.77
CA LEU A 337 -14.34 -12.88 -1.90
C LEU A 337 -15.12 -13.87 -1.02
N LEU A 338 -15.31 -13.54 0.26
CA LEU A 338 -16.10 -14.36 1.19
C LEU A 338 -17.54 -14.55 0.72
N GLY A 339 -18.15 -13.49 0.17
CA GLY A 339 -19.49 -13.53 -0.40
C GLY A 339 -19.58 -14.51 -1.57
N PHE A 340 -18.68 -14.41 -2.56
CA PHE A 340 -18.68 -15.31 -3.70
C PHE A 340 -18.41 -16.76 -3.31
N THR A 341 -17.40 -17.02 -2.47
CA THR A 341 -17.03 -18.39 -2.09
C THR A 341 -18.08 -19.05 -1.20
N CYS A 342 -18.68 -18.31 -0.28
CA CYS A 342 -19.65 -18.85 0.67
C CYS A 342 -21.09 -18.82 0.16
N SER A 343 -21.40 -18.09 -0.92
CA SER A 343 -22.76 -17.97 -1.49
C SER A 343 -23.40 -19.32 -1.80
N ILE A 344 -22.63 -20.30 -2.29
CA ILE A 344 -23.13 -21.62 -2.69
C ILE A 344 -23.37 -22.52 -1.46
N LEU A 345 -22.59 -22.31 -0.41
CA LEU A 345 -22.52 -23.20 0.76
C LEU A 345 -23.42 -22.71 1.90
N ALA A 346 -23.39 -21.41 2.18
CA ALA A 346 -24.08 -20.74 3.27
C ALA A 346 -24.69 -19.43 2.76
N PRO A 347 -25.86 -19.47 2.08
CA PRO A 347 -26.46 -18.29 1.44
C PRO A 347 -26.83 -17.18 2.43
N LEU A 348 -26.93 -17.50 3.72
CA LEU A 348 -27.22 -16.54 4.79
C LEU A 348 -26.14 -15.44 4.91
N ILE A 349 -24.93 -15.64 4.36
CA ILE A 349 -23.87 -14.61 4.33
C ILE A 349 -24.21 -13.43 3.42
N LEU A 350 -25.02 -13.66 2.38
CA LEU A 350 -25.35 -12.62 1.40
C LEU A 350 -26.18 -11.48 2.02
N PRO A 351 -27.25 -11.72 2.79
CA PRO A 351 -27.94 -10.66 3.52
C PRO A 351 -27.03 -9.83 4.43
N ILE A 352 -26.13 -10.48 5.17
CA ILE A 352 -25.22 -9.79 6.11
C ILE A 352 -24.24 -8.91 5.35
N LEU A 353 -23.69 -9.42 4.24
CA LEU A 353 -22.81 -8.67 3.35
C LEU A 353 -23.54 -7.52 2.64
N LEU A 354 -24.80 -7.72 2.24
CA LEU A 354 -25.61 -6.68 1.63
C LEU A 354 -25.79 -5.49 2.58
N VAL A 355 -26.12 -5.76 3.84
CA VAL A 355 -26.21 -4.72 4.89
C VAL A 355 -24.85 -4.03 5.08
N TYR A 356 -23.75 -4.79 5.10
CA TYR A 356 -22.41 -4.22 5.17
C TYR A 356 -22.13 -3.26 4.00
N PHE A 357 -22.35 -3.68 2.75
CA PHE A 357 -22.09 -2.84 1.58
C PHE A 357 -23.01 -1.61 1.53
N PHE A 358 -24.26 -1.74 1.97
CA PHE A 358 -25.18 -0.62 2.11
C PHE A 358 -24.70 0.40 3.14
N LEU A 359 -24.31 -0.05 4.33
CA LEU A 359 -23.74 0.81 5.37
C LEU A 359 -22.43 1.45 4.89
N ALA A 360 -21.53 0.66 4.30
CA ALA A 360 -20.27 1.16 3.75
C ALA A 360 -20.49 2.26 2.69
N TYR A 361 -21.48 2.09 1.81
CA TYR A 361 -21.84 3.11 0.84
C TYR A 361 -22.25 4.43 1.51
N LEU A 362 -23.13 4.38 2.51
CA LEU A 362 -23.58 5.57 3.23
C LEU A 362 -22.44 6.26 3.99
N VAL A 363 -21.64 5.46 4.72
CA VAL A 363 -20.53 5.96 5.54
C VAL A 363 -19.44 6.58 4.67
N TYR A 364 -18.92 5.85 3.68
CA TYR A 364 -17.85 6.38 2.83
C TYR A 364 -18.31 7.54 1.97
N ARG A 365 -19.57 7.55 1.48
CA ARG A 365 -20.12 8.72 0.77
C ARG A 365 -20.10 9.96 1.66
N ASN A 366 -20.55 9.84 2.91
CA ASN A 366 -20.50 10.95 3.86
C ASN A 366 -19.06 11.41 4.15
N GLN A 367 -18.16 10.46 4.39
CA GLN A 367 -16.76 10.78 4.73
C GLN A 367 -15.97 11.39 3.57
N ILE A 368 -16.21 10.93 2.34
CA ILE A 368 -15.56 11.49 1.13
C ILE A 368 -16.01 12.93 0.89
N ILE A 369 -17.28 13.27 1.18
CA ILE A 369 -17.79 14.63 0.99
C ILE A 369 -17.31 15.56 2.11
N ASN A 370 -17.31 15.10 3.36
CA ASN A 370 -17.17 15.98 4.52
C ASN A 370 -15.78 15.98 5.18
N VAL A 371 -14.97 14.94 5.02
CA VAL A 371 -13.71 14.81 5.78
C VAL A 371 -12.48 14.56 4.92
N TYR A 372 -12.53 13.63 3.97
CA TYR A 372 -11.33 13.27 3.22
C TYR A 372 -10.97 14.31 2.17
N ILE A 373 -9.69 14.67 2.13
CA ILE A 373 -9.13 15.55 1.10
C ILE A 373 -8.25 14.71 0.17
N SER A 374 -8.51 14.81 -1.14
CA SER A 374 -7.65 14.21 -2.17
C SER A 374 -6.32 14.94 -2.22
N LYS A 375 -5.23 14.24 -1.87
CA LYS A 375 -3.87 14.80 -1.92
C LYS A 375 -3.24 14.73 -3.32
N TYR A 376 -3.74 13.82 -4.15
CA TYR A 376 -3.27 13.54 -5.50
C TYR A 376 -4.30 12.68 -6.21
N GLU A 377 -4.33 12.77 -7.53
CA GLU A 377 -5.26 12.00 -8.37
C GLU A 377 -4.61 10.75 -8.95
N SER A 378 -5.19 9.59 -8.68
CA SER A 378 -4.66 8.30 -9.17
C SER A 378 -5.20 7.88 -10.53
N GLY A 379 -6.19 8.58 -11.09
CA GLY A 379 -6.76 8.30 -12.41
C GLY A 379 -7.40 6.91 -12.56
N GLY A 380 -8.03 6.38 -11.50
CA GLY A 380 -8.73 5.08 -11.56
C GLY A 380 -7.83 3.84 -11.62
N LYS A 381 -6.51 3.96 -11.44
CA LYS A 381 -5.54 2.85 -11.52
C LYS A 381 -5.74 1.69 -10.53
N PHE A 382 -6.66 1.83 -9.57
CA PHE A 382 -7.08 0.78 -8.64
C PHE A 382 -8.15 -0.15 -9.23
N TRP A 383 -8.91 0.28 -10.25
CA TRP A 383 -9.99 -0.50 -10.85
C TRP A 383 -9.54 -1.87 -11.40
N PRO A 384 -8.39 -2.00 -12.11
CA PRO A 384 -7.90 -3.31 -12.53
C PRO A 384 -7.62 -4.26 -11.36
N ILE A 385 -7.23 -3.75 -10.20
CA ILE A 385 -7.01 -4.58 -9.00
C ILE A 385 -8.34 -5.13 -8.51
N VAL A 386 -9.37 -4.27 -8.42
CA VAL A 386 -10.72 -4.65 -8.02
C VAL A 386 -11.25 -5.72 -8.98
N HIS A 387 -11.22 -5.46 -10.29
CA HIS A 387 -11.70 -6.41 -11.30
C HIS A 387 -10.99 -7.77 -11.24
N ASN A 388 -9.65 -7.78 -11.23
CA ASN A 388 -8.87 -9.03 -11.18
C ASN A 388 -9.18 -9.83 -9.90
N THR A 389 -9.42 -9.15 -8.78
CA THR A 389 -9.74 -9.80 -7.51
C THR A 389 -11.15 -10.36 -7.49
N THR A 390 -12.12 -9.66 -8.08
CA THR A 390 -13.47 -10.18 -8.27
C THR A 390 -13.49 -11.40 -9.18
N ILE A 391 -12.76 -11.37 -10.30
CA ILE A 391 -12.59 -12.55 -11.17
C ILE A 391 -11.93 -13.70 -10.42
N PHE A 392 -10.86 -13.43 -9.67
CA PHE A 392 -10.21 -14.45 -8.84
C PHE A 392 -11.20 -15.07 -7.83
N SER A 393 -12.04 -14.25 -7.20
CA SER A 393 -13.06 -14.70 -6.25
C SER A 393 -14.11 -15.59 -6.92
N LEU A 394 -14.54 -15.24 -8.14
CA LEU A 394 -15.47 -16.05 -8.94
C LEU A 394 -14.85 -17.39 -9.34
N VAL A 395 -13.63 -17.38 -9.84
CA VAL A 395 -12.90 -18.61 -10.20
C VAL A 395 -12.71 -19.50 -8.97
N LEU A 396 -12.34 -18.91 -7.82
CA LEU A 396 -12.22 -19.64 -6.57
C LEU A 396 -13.56 -20.25 -6.12
N ALA A 397 -14.66 -19.50 -6.21
CA ALA A 397 -16.00 -19.99 -5.91
C ALA A 397 -16.41 -21.17 -6.84
N GLN A 398 -16.08 -21.09 -8.13
CA GLN A 398 -16.34 -22.17 -9.08
C GLN A 398 -15.48 -23.41 -8.81
N ILE A 399 -14.21 -23.25 -8.44
CA ILE A 399 -13.34 -24.36 -8.01
C ILE A 399 -13.93 -25.05 -6.78
N ILE A 400 -14.38 -24.28 -5.78
CA ILE A 400 -15.06 -24.82 -4.60
C ILE A 400 -16.34 -25.57 -5.02
N ALA A 401 -17.14 -25.00 -5.93
CA ALA A 401 -18.36 -25.64 -6.43
C ALA A 401 -18.10 -26.99 -7.10
N ILE A 402 -17.04 -27.09 -7.92
CA ILE A 402 -16.59 -28.38 -8.51
C ILE A 402 -16.30 -29.40 -7.41
N GLY A 403 -15.59 -29.00 -6.36
CA GLY A 403 -15.31 -29.85 -5.21
C GLY A 403 -16.58 -30.30 -4.47
N VAL A 404 -17.53 -29.39 -4.25
CA VAL A 404 -18.79 -29.68 -3.53
C VAL A 404 -19.67 -30.66 -4.32
N PHE A 405 -19.84 -30.44 -5.62
CA PHE A 405 -20.61 -31.36 -6.48
C PHE A 405 -19.92 -32.70 -6.69
N GLY A 406 -18.58 -32.70 -6.74
CA GLY A 406 -17.77 -33.92 -6.75
C GLY A 406 -17.98 -34.77 -5.50
N LEU A 407 -17.98 -34.14 -4.31
CA LEU A 407 -18.26 -34.81 -3.03
C LEU A 407 -19.68 -35.41 -2.98
N LYS A 408 -20.68 -34.72 -3.54
CA LYS A 408 -22.07 -35.19 -3.59
C LYS A 408 -22.33 -36.30 -4.62
N ARG A 409 -21.29 -36.83 -5.28
CA ARG A 409 -21.39 -37.85 -6.35
C ARG A 409 -22.38 -37.49 -7.46
N SER A 410 -22.51 -36.19 -7.77
CA SER A 410 -23.33 -35.71 -8.89
C SER A 410 -22.40 -35.25 -10.01
N PRO A 411 -22.06 -36.13 -10.97
CA PRO A 411 -21.08 -35.81 -12.02
C PRO A 411 -21.63 -34.81 -13.04
N VAL A 412 -22.96 -34.78 -13.24
CA VAL A 412 -23.60 -33.92 -14.25
C VAL A 412 -23.41 -32.42 -13.93
N PRO A 413 -23.75 -31.90 -12.73
CA PRO A 413 -23.51 -30.49 -12.38
C PRO A 413 -22.03 -30.12 -12.30
N SER A 414 -21.18 -31.05 -11.83
CA SER A 414 -19.73 -30.83 -11.77
C SER A 414 -19.15 -30.63 -13.18
N GLY A 415 -19.59 -31.45 -14.15
CA GLY A 415 -19.24 -31.30 -15.56
C GLY A 415 -19.63 -29.94 -16.15
N PHE A 416 -20.84 -29.43 -15.85
CA PHE A 416 -21.28 -28.10 -16.32
C PHE A 416 -20.54 -26.93 -15.67
N THR A 417 -19.91 -27.12 -14.51
CA THR A 417 -19.14 -26.06 -13.85
C THR A 417 -17.78 -25.83 -14.52
N ILE A 418 -17.23 -26.83 -15.22
CA ILE A 418 -15.93 -26.73 -15.92
C ILE A 418 -15.98 -25.70 -17.07
N PRO A 419 -16.97 -25.75 -18.00
CA PRO A 419 -17.14 -24.70 -19.01
C PRO A 419 -17.30 -23.30 -18.41
N LEU A 420 -17.93 -23.18 -17.24
CA LEU A 420 -18.11 -21.89 -16.56
C LEU A 420 -16.78 -21.29 -16.09
N VAL A 421 -15.87 -22.12 -15.57
CA VAL A 421 -14.49 -21.69 -15.22
C VAL A 421 -13.75 -21.22 -16.46
N ILE A 422 -13.80 -22.00 -17.54
CA ILE A 422 -13.15 -21.66 -18.80
C ILE A 422 -13.73 -20.34 -19.35
N GLY A 423 -15.05 -20.19 -19.37
CA GLY A 423 -15.73 -18.97 -19.81
C GLY A 423 -15.34 -17.74 -18.99
N THR A 424 -15.21 -17.89 -17.66
CA THR A 424 -14.79 -16.79 -16.77
C THR A 424 -13.33 -16.37 -17.03
N LEU A 425 -12.43 -17.34 -17.25
CA LEU A 425 -11.04 -17.07 -17.59
C LEU A 425 -10.89 -16.43 -18.98
N LEU A 426 -11.65 -16.91 -19.98
CA LEU A 426 -11.69 -16.31 -21.31
C LEU A 426 -12.25 -14.89 -21.27
N PHE A 427 -13.30 -14.65 -20.47
CA PHE A 427 -13.85 -13.31 -20.27
C PHE A 427 -12.83 -12.36 -19.62
N ASN A 428 -12.08 -12.84 -18.61
CA ASN A 428 -11.02 -12.06 -18.00
C ASN A 428 -9.89 -11.75 -18.99
N GLU A 429 -9.51 -12.72 -19.82
CA GLU A 429 -8.50 -12.49 -20.87
C GLU A 429 -8.97 -11.44 -21.88
N TYR A 430 -10.23 -11.55 -22.33
CA TYR A 430 -10.87 -10.57 -23.20
C TYR A 430 -10.85 -9.17 -22.56
N CYS A 431 -11.25 -9.06 -21.29
CA CYS A 431 -11.26 -7.79 -20.57
C CYS A 431 -9.85 -7.22 -20.39
N ARG A 432 -8.87 -8.08 -20.11
CA ARG A 432 -7.47 -7.70 -19.95
C ARG A 432 -6.88 -7.19 -21.26
N GLN A 433 -7.19 -7.81 -22.40
CA GLN A 433 -6.71 -7.35 -23.70
C GLN A 433 -7.42 -6.08 -24.15
N ARG A 434 -8.73 -5.96 -23.91
CA ARG A 434 -9.55 -4.86 -24.43
C ARG A 434 -9.52 -3.61 -23.55
N PHE A 435 -9.69 -3.75 -22.24
CA PHE A 435 -9.92 -2.62 -21.32
C PHE A 435 -8.70 -2.24 -20.49
N ARG A 436 -7.77 -3.15 -20.22
CA ARG A 436 -6.54 -2.80 -19.48
C ARG A 436 -5.75 -1.66 -20.11
N PRO A 437 -5.60 -1.58 -21.46
CA PRO A 437 -4.89 -0.47 -22.09
C PRO A 437 -5.50 0.91 -21.78
N ILE A 438 -6.80 1.00 -21.48
CA ILE A 438 -7.48 2.27 -21.15
C ILE A 438 -6.98 2.85 -19.81
N PHE A 439 -6.55 2.00 -18.88
CA PHE A 439 -6.06 2.44 -17.56
C PHE A 439 -4.55 2.75 -17.55
N GLU A 440 -3.82 2.32 -18.58
CA GLU A 440 -2.37 2.51 -18.71
C GLU A 440 -2.04 3.57 -19.76
N ASN A 441 -2.83 3.67 -20.84
CA ASN A 441 -2.61 4.55 -21.97
C ASN A 441 -3.72 5.61 -22.08
N HIS A 442 -3.34 6.80 -22.53
CA HIS A 442 -4.27 7.90 -22.80
C HIS A 442 -4.67 7.90 -24.28
N ALA A 443 -5.92 8.22 -24.57
CA ALA A 443 -6.42 8.28 -25.94
C ALA A 443 -5.89 9.53 -26.66
N ALA A 444 -5.18 9.33 -27.78
CA ALA A 444 -4.59 10.41 -28.57
C ALA A 444 -5.62 11.46 -29.01
N THR A 445 -6.80 11.03 -29.44
CA THR A 445 -7.89 11.91 -29.88
C THR A 445 -8.35 12.86 -28.78
N VAL A 446 -8.47 12.36 -27.55
CA VAL A 446 -8.85 13.17 -26.37
C VAL A 446 -7.77 14.19 -26.07
N LEU A 447 -6.49 13.80 -26.10
CA LEU A 447 -5.38 14.71 -25.84
C LEU A 447 -5.29 15.83 -26.88
N ILE A 448 -5.43 15.50 -28.17
CA ILE A 448 -5.41 16.48 -29.26
C ILE A 448 -6.58 17.45 -29.12
N GLU A 449 -7.78 16.95 -28.80
CA GLU A 449 -8.95 17.82 -28.61
C GLU A 449 -8.79 18.74 -27.40
N MET A 450 -8.23 18.25 -26.29
CA MET A 450 -7.90 19.09 -25.12
C MET A 450 -6.87 20.16 -25.47
N ASP A 451 -5.83 19.82 -26.22
CA ASP A 451 -4.82 20.78 -26.70
C ASP A 451 -5.47 21.86 -27.57
N ARG A 452 -6.34 21.48 -28.52
CA ARG A 452 -7.08 22.43 -29.38
C ARG A 452 -8.02 23.35 -28.59
N GLN A 453 -8.67 22.83 -27.54
CA GLN A 453 -9.54 23.62 -26.67
C GLN A 453 -8.75 24.65 -25.86
N ASP A 454 -7.57 24.29 -25.34
CA ASP A 454 -6.74 25.22 -24.59
C ASP A 454 -6.09 26.29 -25.48
N GLU A 455 -5.74 25.94 -26.71
CA GLU A 455 -5.31 26.92 -27.73
C GLU A 455 -6.43 27.92 -28.05
N ARG A 456 -7.66 27.44 -28.29
CA ARG A 456 -8.83 28.31 -28.53
C ARG A 456 -9.15 29.23 -27.36
N ASN A 457 -8.96 28.74 -26.13
CA ASN A 457 -9.21 29.50 -24.90
C ASN A 457 -8.04 30.42 -24.50
N GLY A 458 -6.93 30.43 -25.25
CA GLY A 458 -5.73 31.21 -24.92
C GLY A 458 -5.02 30.78 -23.63
N ARG A 459 -5.31 29.58 -23.10
CA ARG A 459 -4.75 29.09 -21.82
C ARG A 459 -3.36 28.46 -21.98
N MET A 460 -2.95 28.17 -23.21
CA MET A 460 -1.74 27.40 -23.50
C MET A 460 -0.47 28.07 -22.95
N GLU A 461 -0.32 29.38 -23.13
CA GLU A 461 0.85 30.12 -22.64
C GLU A 461 0.93 30.13 -21.11
N GLN A 462 -0.22 30.28 -20.44
CA GLN A 462 -0.30 30.22 -18.98
C GLN A 462 0.13 28.84 -18.46
N ILE A 463 -0.29 27.76 -19.12
CA ILE A 463 0.12 26.40 -18.78
C ILE A 463 1.64 26.25 -18.93
N HIS A 464 2.22 26.72 -20.04
CA HIS A 464 3.66 26.64 -20.27
C HIS A 464 4.47 27.39 -19.22
N HIS A 465 4.02 28.57 -18.81
CA HIS A 465 4.66 29.33 -17.74
C HIS A 465 4.59 28.60 -16.38
N GLN A 466 3.45 27.98 -16.05
CA GLN A 466 3.28 27.25 -14.80
C GLN A 466 4.13 25.96 -14.74
N LEU A 467 4.32 25.27 -15.87
CA LEU A 467 5.07 24.00 -15.94
C LEU A 467 6.50 24.12 -15.41
N HIS A 468 7.22 25.20 -15.73
CA HIS A 468 8.59 25.41 -15.27
C HIS A 468 8.70 25.45 -13.74
N SER A 469 7.70 26.02 -13.08
CA SER A 469 7.67 26.13 -11.61
C SER A 469 7.12 24.90 -10.89
N ALA A 470 6.38 24.04 -11.60
CA ALA A 470 5.57 22.99 -10.99
C ALA A 470 6.39 21.86 -10.36
N TYR A 471 7.52 21.50 -10.98
CA TYR A 471 8.38 20.38 -10.54
C TYR A 471 9.64 20.85 -9.81
N HIS A 472 9.58 21.96 -9.08
CA HIS A 472 10.66 22.29 -8.15
C HIS A 472 10.58 21.40 -6.92
N GLN A 473 11.73 20.82 -6.56
CA GLN A 473 11.86 20.10 -5.30
C GLN A 473 11.55 21.08 -4.16
N PRO A 474 10.61 20.75 -3.25
CA PRO A 474 10.37 21.58 -2.08
C PRO A 474 11.70 21.75 -1.34
N LYS A 475 12.15 23.00 -1.13
CA LYS A 475 13.31 23.26 -0.27
C LYS A 475 13.04 22.53 1.04
N ARG A 476 14.01 21.74 1.52
CA ARG A 476 13.93 21.12 2.86
C ARG A 476 13.92 22.25 3.89
N THR A 477 12.77 22.84 4.13
CA THR A 477 12.59 23.72 5.28
C THR A 477 12.47 22.79 6.47
N SER A 478 13.43 22.89 7.38
CA SER A 478 13.31 22.41 8.75
C SER A 478 12.11 23.12 9.38
N GLN A 479 10.93 22.53 9.19
CA GLN A 479 9.70 22.98 9.83
C GLN A 479 9.70 22.43 11.26
N ASP A 480 10.43 23.12 12.13
CA ASP A 480 10.12 23.30 13.55
C ASP A 480 11.06 24.41 14.08
N SER A 481 10.80 25.67 13.71
CA SER A 481 11.00 26.82 14.61
C SER A 481 10.33 28.09 14.05
N SER A 482 9.46 28.66 14.89
CA SER A 482 9.01 30.07 14.95
C SER A 482 8.47 30.76 13.67
N LYS A 483 7.14 30.68 13.49
CA LYS A 483 6.36 31.89 13.18
C LYS A 483 5.93 32.50 14.50
N GLY A 484 6.54 33.62 14.86
CA GLY A 484 6.17 34.40 16.02
C GLY A 484 7.17 35.52 16.23
N GLU A 485 6.97 36.64 15.53
CA GLU A 485 7.07 37.97 16.15
C GLU A 485 6.50 39.01 15.18
N ARG A 486 5.54 39.78 15.71
CA ARG A 486 4.96 40.99 15.13
C ARG A 486 5.36 42.14 16.06
N SER A 487 5.44 43.35 15.49
CA SER A 487 5.70 44.68 16.12
C SER A 487 7.19 45.07 16.14
N ASN A 488 7.65 46.26 15.70
CA ASN A 488 6.99 47.57 15.56
C ASN A 488 7.70 48.52 14.55
N HIS A 489 6.88 49.42 13.95
CA HIS A 489 7.13 50.76 13.38
C HIS A 489 8.21 50.94 12.28
N SER A 490 7.84 51.43 11.09
CA SER A 490 7.62 52.87 10.85
C SER A 490 6.56 53.15 9.77
N GLU A 491 5.87 54.27 9.97
CA GLU A 491 4.76 54.84 9.21
C GLU A 491 5.21 55.36 7.82
N ASP A 492 4.34 55.19 6.80
CA ASP A 492 3.86 56.31 5.96
C ASP A 492 2.77 55.87 4.96
N GLY A 493 1.63 56.58 4.99
CA GLY A 493 0.90 57.06 3.80
C GLY A 493 -0.18 56.17 3.13
N ASP A 494 -1.44 56.61 3.29
CA ASP A 494 -2.62 56.46 2.40
C ASP A 494 -3.29 55.08 2.24
N SER A 495 -4.43 54.81 2.88
CA SER A 495 -5.81 55.33 2.73
C SER A 495 -6.67 54.56 1.69
N ILE A 496 -7.72 53.89 2.19
CA ILE A 496 -9.14 53.91 1.74
C ILE A 496 -9.85 52.56 1.99
N GLN A 497 -11.07 52.72 2.52
CA GLN A 497 -12.05 51.83 3.15
C GLN A 497 -12.57 50.60 2.38
N ASP A 498 -12.86 49.55 3.15
CA ASP A 498 -13.87 48.51 2.88
C ASP A 498 -15.31 49.06 2.93
N PRO A 499 -16.28 48.34 2.34
CA PRO A 499 -17.38 47.89 3.19
C PRO A 499 -17.85 46.45 2.91
N GLU A 500 -18.01 45.66 3.99
CA GLU A 500 -19.05 44.65 4.08
C GLU A 500 -20.40 45.33 4.35
N ASP A 501 -21.46 44.94 3.62
CA ASP A 501 -22.75 44.50 4.18
C ASP A 501 -23.81 44.43 3.07
N LEU A 502 -24.43 43.25 2.88
CA LEU A 502 -25.90 43.07 2.82
C LEU A 502 -26.30 41.63 2.47
N LYS A 503 -27.13 41.08 3.35
CA LYS A 503 -27.81 39.78 3.30
C LYS A 503 -29.14 39.90 2.49
N PRO A 504 -30.00 38.86 2.37
CA PRO A 504 -30.37 38.21 1.12
C PRO A 504 -31.78 38.54 0.58
N GLY A 505 -32.00 38.22 -0.71
CA GLY A 505 -33.29 37.77 -1.25
C GLY A 505 -34.09 38.75 -2.10
N LYS A 506 -34.30 38.41 -3.38
CA LYS A 506 -35.60 38.42 -4.07
C LYS A 506 -35.48 37.82 -5.48
N ALA A 507 -36.45 36.97 -5.80
CA ALA A 507 -36.67 36.35 -7.10
C ALA A 507 -37.19 37.35 -8.13
N SER A 508 -36.83 37.18 -9.41
CA SER A 508 -37.68 37.56 -10.53
C SER A 508 -37.28 36.83 -11.82
N THR A 509 -38.22 36.01 -12.26
CA THR A 509 -38.43 35.38 -13.57
C THR A 509 -38.43 36.37 -14.74
N GLN A 510 -37.71 36.06 -15.82
CA GLN A 510 -38.02 36.44 -17.23
C GLN A 510 -37.44 35.30 -18.10
N VAL A 511 -38.23 34.37 -18.66
CA VAL A 511 -39.05 34.48 -19.88
C VAL A 511 -38.34 35.24 -20.98
N ASN A 512 -37.82 34.51 -21.97
CA ASN A 512 -37.72 35.02 -23.34
C ASN A 512 -38.20 33.95 -24.32
N LYS A 513 -39.33 34.26 -24.96
CA LYS A 513 -39.82 33.66 -26.21
C LYS A 513 -39.56 34.69 -27.30
N SER A 514 -38.80 34.29 -28.31
CA SER A 514 -38.96 34.65 -29.73
C SER A 514 -37.86 33.99 -30.51
#